data_AF-A0A857F0E7-F1
#
_entry.id   AF-A0A857F0E7-F1
#
_cell.length_a   1.000
_cell.length_b   1.000
_cell.length_c   1.000
_cell.angle_alpha   90.00
_cell.angle_beta   90.00
_cell.angle_gamma   90.00
#
_symmetry.space_group_name_H-M   'P 1'
#
loop_
_entity.id
_entity.type
_entity.pdbx_description
1 polymer ?
#
loop_
_entity_poly.entity_id
_entity_poly.type
_entity_poly.pdbx_seq_one_letter_code
_entity_poly.pdbx_strand_id
1 'polypeptide(L)'
;MKTSLGLLEVSGLALAIGAADAMAKAASVNLIGIEKTNGSGWMLIRLTGDVASVQAAISTGAAFAEQHQGLVSRAVLARPADTLMAHWQAPKPESIAAEPTALSEPAHEAIAEVVITEISADEDAEVEEAEAAPPADTATDDAPEITLSVEKKSTESEAQPALRVSCNLCLDPACRRHKGEPRFRCIHLGKRGKV
;
A
#
# COMPACT_ATOMS: atom_id res chain seq x y z
N MET A 1 -24.98 -12.96 19.69
CA MET A 1 -24.21 -11.83 20.27
C MET A 1 -24.21 -10.70 19.24
N LYS A 2 -24.35 -9.43 19.64
CA LYS A 2 -24.26 -8.32 18.66
C LYS A 2 -22.79 -8.05 18.36
N THR A 3 -22.44 -8.03 17.07
CA THR A 3 -21.07 -7.79 16.61
C THR A 3 -20.75 -6.30 16.65
N SER A 4 -19.51 -5.97 17.02
CA SER A 4 -18.99 -4.61 16.99
C SER A 4 -18.50 -4.27 15.58
N LEU A 5 -18.45 -2.98 15.25
CA LEU A 5 -17.97 -2.47 13.97
C LEU A 5 -16.73 -1.59 14.20
N GLY A 6 -15.66 -1.91 13.50
CA GLY A 6 -14.44 -1.10 13.40
C GLY A 6 -14.37 -0.37 12.08
N LEU A 7 -13.96 0.89 12.12
CA LEU A 7 -13.79 1.78 10.97
C LEU A 7 -12.41 2.43 11.06
N LEU A 8 -11.58 2.25 10.04
CA LEU A 8 -10.28 2.90 9.91
C LEU A 8 -10.17 3.56 8.55
N GLU A 9 -10.01 4.88 8.51
CA GLU A 9 -9.83 5.64 7.29
C GLU A 9 -8.37 6.07 7.14
N VAL A 10 -7.80 5.77 5.97
CA VAL A 10 -6.40 6.08 5.65
C VAL A 10 -6.26 6.69 4.26
N SER A 11 -5.16 7.40 4.01
CA SER A 11 -4.84 7.95 2.69
C SER A 11 -4.11 6.93 1.83
N GLY A 12 -4.74 6.52 0.73
CA GLY A 12 -4.15 5.66 -0.30
C GLY A 12 -4.50 4.18 -0.13
N LEU A 13 -4.69 3.50 -1.27
CA LEU A 13 -5.06 2.08 -1.32
C LEU A 13 -3.96 1.15 -0.78
N ALA A 14 -2.69 1.42 -1.10
CA ALA A 14 -1.58 0.59 -0.62
C ALA A 14 -1.48 0.62 0.91
N LEU A 15 -1.60 1.80 1.53
CA LEU A 15 -1.64 1.94 2.98
C LEU A 15 -2.84 1.24 3.58
N ALA A 16 -4.01 1.31 2.93
CA ALA A 16 -5.21 0.62 3.39
C ALA A 16 -5.06 -0.90 3.41
N ILE A 17 -4.43 -1.47 2.38
CA ILE A 17 -4.16 -2.92 2.32
C ILE A 17 -3.19 -3.33 3.43
N GLY A 18 -2.08 -2.59 3.61
CA GLY A 18 -1.10 -2.88 4.66
C GLY A 18 -1.70 -2.76 6.07
N ALA A 19 -2.49 -1.71 6.32
CA ALA A 19 -3.21 -1.56 7.58
C ALA A 19 -4.23 -2.68 7.79
N ALA A 20 -4.98 -3.10 6.77
CA ALA A 20 -5.94 -4.20 6.88
C ALA A 20 -5.26 -5.53 7.23
N ASP A 21 -4.12 -5.84 6.62
CA ASP A 21 -3.31 -7.02 6.96
C ASP A 21 -2.82 -6.98 8.42
N ALA A 22 -2.28 -5.84 8.86
CA ALA A 22 -1.84 -5.66 10.25
C ALA A 22 -3.00 -5.81 11.25
N MET A 23 -4.18 -5.28 10.93
CA MET A 23 -5.39 -5.41 11.76
C MET A 23 -5.87 -6.87 11.87
N ALA A 24 -5.92 -7.59 10.75
CA ALA A 24 -6.37 -8.98 10.71
C ALA A 24 -5.40 -9.94 11.43
N LYS A 25 -4.11 -9.62 11.44
CA LYS A 25 -3.09 -10.38 12.20
C LYS A 25 -3.09 -10.08 13.69
N ALA A 26 -3.54 -8.90 14.11
CA ALA A 26 -3.48 -8.46 15.49
C ALA A 26 -4.60 -9.04 16.38
N ALA A 27 -5.77 -9.35 15.80
CA ALA A 27 -6.92 -9.82 16.56
C ALA A 27 -7.89 -10.64 15.71
N SER A 28 -8.76 -11.41 16.36
CA SER A 28 -9.80 -12.20 15.69
C SER A 28 -10.94 -11.30 15.19
N VAL A 29 -10.76 -10.71 14.01
CA VAL A 29 -11.73 -9.84 13.34
C VAL A 29 -12.02 -10.33 11.92
N ASN A 30 -13.20 -10.02 11.42
CA ASN A 30 -13.60 -10.26 10.04
C ASN A 30 -13.53 -8.97 9.24
N LEU A 31 -12.70 -8.92 8.20
CA LEU A 31 -12.61 -7.79 7.28
C LEU A 31 -13.83 -7.80 6.36
N ILE A 32 -14.69 -6.79 6.46
CA ILE A 32 -15.87 -6.67 5.59
C ILE A 32 -15.48 -6.12 4.22
N GLY A 33 -14.56 -5.16 4.19
CA GLY A 33 -14.08 -4.58 2.94
C GLY A 33 -13.26 -3.31 3.09
N ILE A 34 -12.72 -2.86 1.96
CA ILE A 34 -11.98 -1.60 1.81
C ILE A 34 -12.71 -0.78 0.74
N GLU A 35 -13.20 0.39 1.11
CA GLU A 35 -14.03 1.25 0.26
C GLU A 35 -13.32 2.55 -0.07
N LYS A 36 -13.47 3.00 -1.31
CA LYS A 36 -13.00 4.32 -1.74
C LYS A 36 -13.98 5.38 -1.25
N THR A 37 -13.48 6.44 -0.65
CA THR A 37 -14.33 7.60 -0.35
C THR A 37 -14.34 8.59 -1.51
N ASN A 38 -15.28 9.54 -1.47
CA ASN A 38 -15.44 10.51 -2.55
C ASN A 38 -14.33 11.58 -2.51
N GLY A 39 -13.26 11.31 -3.24
CA GLY A 39 -12.13 12.22 -3.41
C GLY A 39 -11.00 11.97 -2.42
N SER A 40 -9.92 12.75 -2.54
CA SER A 40 -8.80 12.75 -1.60
C SER A 40 -7.95 11.50 -1.47
N GLY A 41 -8.26 10.47 -2.26
CA GLY A 41 -7.55 9.20 -2.22
C GLY A 41 -7.73 8.47 -0.89
N TRP A 42 -8.74 8.83 -0.09
CA TRP A 42 -8.99 8.18 1.19
C TRP A 42 -9.72 6.86 0.99
N MET A 43 -9.41 5.93 1.87
CA MET A 43 -9.86 4.55 1.84
C MET A 43 -10.37 4.20 3.23
N LEU A 44 -11.60 3.70 3.30
CA LEU A 44 -12.22 3.25 4.53
C LEU A 44 -12.14 1.72 4.64
N ILE A 45 -11.51 1.24 5.69
CA ILE A 45 -11.42 -0.16 6.05
C ILE A 45 -12.50 -0.46 7.09
N ARG A 46 -13.23 -1.54 6.89
CA ARG A 46 -14.39 -1.92 7.70
C ARG A 46 -14.22 -3.34 8.19
N LEU A 47 -14.38 -3.56 9.49
CA LEU A 47 -14.20 -4.87 10.10
C LEU A 47 -15.22 -5.11 11.22
N THR A 48 -15.51 -6.38 11.51
CA THR A 48 -16.40 -6.81 12.58
C THR A 48 -15.74 -7.81 13.51
N GLY A 49 -16.24 -7.90 14.73
CA GLY A 49 -15.74 -8.84 15.73
C GLY A 49 -16.42 -8.61 17.08
N ASP A 50 -15.85 -9.16 18.14
CA ASP A 50 -16.15 -8.70 19.50
C ASP A 50 -15.53 -7.33 19.78
N VAL A 51 -16.00 -6.64 20.82
CA VAL A 51 -15.58 -5.27 21.13
C VAL A 51 -14.06 -5.19 21.35
N ALA A 52 -13.49 -6.17 22.06
CA ALA A 52 -12.09 -6.19 22.43
C ALA A 52 -11.17 -6.40 21.21
N SER A 53 -11.50 -7.37 20.36
CA SER A 53 -10.76 -7.68 19.12
C SER A 53 -10.84 -6.52 18.14
N VAL A 54 -12.00 -5.89 17.99
CA VAL A 54 -12.16 -4.70 17.14
C VAL A 54 -11.32 -3.54 17.69
N GLN A 55 -11.33 -3.30 18.99
CA GLN A 55 -10.51 -2.24 19.62
C GLN A 55 -9.01 -2.49 19.41
N ALA A 56 -8.55 -3.73 19.61
CA ALA A 56 -7.16 -4.13 19.41
C ALA A 56 -6.74 -3.97 17.94
N ALA A 57 -7.55 -4.49 17.00
CA ALA A 57 -7.31 -4.35 15.56
C ALA A 57 -7.20 -2.87 15.17
N ILE A 58 -8.20 -2.04 15.51
CA ILE A 58 -8.19 -0.60 15.17
C ILE A 58 -7.00 0.13 15.78
N SER A 59 -6.55 -0.24 16.99
CA SER A 59 -5.35 0.34 17.60
C SER A 59 -4.09 0.02 16.78
N THR A 60 -3.90 -1.24 16.39
CA THR A 60 -2.76 -1.66 15.57
C THR A 60 -2.77 -1.02 14.18
N GLY A 61 -3.92 -1.01 13.52
CA GLY A 61 -4.07 -0.40 12.20
C GLY A 61 -3.86 1.11 12.23
N ALA A 62 -4.32 1.81 13.28
CA ALA A 62 -4.08 3.23 13.45
C ALA A 62 -2.60 3.54 13.65
N ALA A 63 -1.91 2.79 14.52
CA ALA A 63 -0.47 2.96 14.73
C ALA A 63 0.34 2.73 13.43
N PHE A 64 -0.02 1.70 12.66
CA PHE A 64 0.57 1.44 11.34
C PHE A 64 0.34 2.64 10.39
N ALA A 65 -0.89 3.15 10.32
CA ALA A 65 -1.21 4.30 9.47
C ALA A 65 -0.52 5.60 9.91
N GLU A 66 -0.33 5.82 11.21
CA GLU A 66 0.40 6.96 11.78
C GLU A 66 1.88 6.91 11.41
N GLN A 67 2.53 5.74 11.49
CA GLN A 67 3.92 5.55 11.06
C GLN A 67 4.13 5.96 9.60
N HIS A 68 3.13 5.74 8.76
CA HIS A 68 3.13 6.10 7.34
C HIS A 68 2.53 7.49 7.05
N GLN A 69 2.25 8.31 8.08
CA GLN A 69 1.67 9.66 7.96
C GLN A 69 0.37 9.71 7.15
N GLY A 70 -0.41 8.64 7.20
CA GLY A 70 -1.61 8.48 6.37
C GLY A 70 -2.88 8.12 7.13
N LEU A 71 -2.88 8.23 8.46
CA LEU A 71 -4.10 8.12 9.27
C LEU A 71 -5.02 9.32 9.00
N VAL A 72 -6.28 9.06 8.66
CA VAL A 72 -7.31 10.10 8.48
C VAL A 72 -8.28 10.10 9.66
N SER A 73 -8.88 8.94 9.97
CA SER A 73 -9.84 8.81 11.08
C SER A 73 -9.94 7.36 11.56
N ARG A 74 -10.41 7.16 12.80
CA ARG A 74 -10.71 5.83 13.35
C ARG A 74 -11.93 5.87 14.27
N ALA A 75 -12.72 4.80 14.29
CA ALA A 75 -13.85 4.65 15.18
C ALA A 75 -14.13 3.18 15.52
N VAL A 76 -14.66 2.95 16.73
CA VAL A 76 -15.16 1.66 17.19
C VAL A 76 -16.58 1.85 17.69
N LEU A 77 -17.51 1.09 17.10
CA LEU A 77 -18.89 1.03 17.56
C LEU A 77 -19.09 -0.32 18.24
N ALA A 78 -19.12 -0.31 19.57
CA ALA A 78 -19.27 -1.54 20.36
C ALA A 78 -20.59 -2.27 20.09
N ARG A 79 -21.67 -1.50 19.86
CA ARG A 79 -23.03 -2.02 19.64
C ARG A 79 -23.76 -1.19 18.58
N PRO A 80 -23.40 -1.34 17.30
CA PRO A 80 -24.06 -0.63 16.21
C PRO A 80 -25.55 -0.99 16.13
N ALA A 81 -26.38 -0.05 15.66
CA ALA A 81 -27.79 -0.30 15.45
C ALA A 81 -28.00 -1.38 14.37
N ASP A 82 -29.04 -2.21 14.54
CA ASP A 82 -29.25 -3.36 13.63
C ASP A 82 -29.57 -2.89 12.20
N THR A 83 -30.27 -1.77 12.06
CA THR A 83 -30.57 -1.13 10.76
C THR A 83 -29.30 -0.66 10.03
N LEU A 84 -28.33 -0.12 10.77
CA LEU A 84 -27.04 0.28 10.23
C LEU A 84 -26.26 -0.96 9.74
N MET A 85 -26.23 -2.02 10.54
CA MET A 85 -25.51 -3.25 10.20
C MET A 85 -26.08 -3.92 8.96
N ALA A 86 -27.42 -3.94 8.79
CA ALA A 86 -28.07 -4.49 7.61
C ALA A 86 -27.70 -3.73 6.31
N HIS A 87 -27.65 -2.40 6.37
CA HIS A 87 -27.27 -1.58 5.21
C HIS A 87 -25.77 -1.70 4.87
N TRP A 88 -24.92 -1.84 5.89
CA TRP A 88 -23.48 -1.68 5.75
C TRP A 88 -22.71 -2.99 5.54
N GLN A 89 -23.27 -4.13 5.95
CA GLN A 89 -22.70 -5.45 5.69
C GLN A 89 -23.17 -6.06 4.36
N ALA A 90 -24.10 -5.41 3.65
CA ALA A 90 -24.56 -5.90 2.37
C ALA A 90 -23.36 -6.04 1.42
N PRO A 91 -23.04 -7.25 0.93
CA PRO A 91 -22.02 -7.40 -0.10
C PRO A 91 -22.48 -6.55 -1.28
N LYS A 92 -21.59 -5.68 -1.77
CA LYS A 92 -21.86 -4.96 -3.01
C LYS A 92 -22.07 -6.03 -4.08
N PRO A 93 -23.20 -6.04 -4.81
CA PRO A 93 -23.38 -7.03 -5.86
C PRO A 93 -22.27 -6.82 -6.87
N GLU A 94 -21.32 -7.75 -6.90
CA GLU A 94 -20.36 -7.84 -7.99
C GLU A 94 -21.19 -8.14 -9.23
N SER A 95 -21.14 -7.24 -10.21
CA SER A 95 -21.71 -7.52 -11.52
C SER A 95 -20.97 -8.75 -12.04
N ILE A 96 -21.69 -9.84 -12.24
CA ILE A 96 -21.18 -11.05 -12.87
C ILE A 96 -20.68 -10.65 -14.26
N ALA A 97 -19.37 -10.41 -14.37
CA ALA A 97 -18.70 -10.28 -15.65
C ALA A 97 -18.46 -11.70 -16.15
N ALA A 98 -19.22 -12.06 -17.18
CA ALA A 98 -19.02 -13.11 -18.19
C ALA A 98 -18.33 -14.41 -17.75
N GLU A 99 -19.05 -15.51 -17.94
CA GLU A 99 -18.55 -16.89 -17.92
C GLU A 99 -17.18 -17.02 -18.63
N PRO A 100 -16.25 -17.84 -18.10
CA PRO A 100 -14.96 -18.05 -18.74
C PRO A 100 -15.20 -18.74 -20.10
N THR A 101 -15.07 -17.97 -21.18
CA THR A 101 -14.90 -18.54 -22.52
C THR A 101 -13.62 -19.36 -22.48
N ALA A 102 -13.77 -20.68 -22.60
CA ALA A 102 -12.69 -21.63 -22.68
C ALA A 102 -11.70 -21.20 -23.78
N LEU A 103 -10.48 -20.89 -23.38
CA LEU A 103 -9.34 -20.85 -24.28
C LEU A 103 -9.02 -22.30 -24.64
N SER A 104 -9.42 -22.74 -25.83
CA SER A 104 -8.91 -23.97 -26.42
C SER A 104 -7.45 -23.76 -26.80
N GLU A 105 -6.55 -24.41 -26.08
CA GLU A 105 -5.13 -24.49 -26.42
C GLU A 105 -4.94 -25.34 -27.69
N PRO A 106 -4.26 -24.86 -28.75
CA PRO A 106 -3.75 -25.75 -29.77
C PRO A 106 -2.48 -26.42 -29.22
N ALA A 107 -2.51 -27.75 -29.17
CA ALA A 107 -1.41 -28.62 -28.80
C ALA A 107 -0.12 -28.23 -29.54
N HIS A 108 0.92 -27.85 -28.79
CA HIS A 108 2.28 -27.86 -29.30
C HIS A 108 2.83 -29.28 -29.16
N GLU A 109 3.23 -29.80 -30.31
CA GLU A 109 3.79 -31.12 -30.58
C GLU A 109 5.10 -31.32 -29.81
N ALA A 110 5.14 -32.31 -28.93
CA ALA A 110 6.31 -32.66 -28.14
C ALA A 110 7.28 -33.51 -28.98
N ILE A 111 8.50 -33.01 -29.14
CA ILE A 111 9.63 -33.74 -29.72
C ILE A 111 10.25 -34.57 -28.59
N ALA A 112 10.36 -35.88 -28.80
CA ALA A 112 10.92 -36.82 -27.86
C ALA A 112 12.45 -36.97 -28.03
N GLU A 113 13.05 -37.45 -26.93
CA GLU A 113 14.30 -38.22 -26.80
C GLU A 113 15.52 -37.49 -26.23
N VAL A 114 15.76 -37.69 -24.92
CA VAL A 114 17.12 -37.92 -24.40
C VAL A 114 17.08 -39.05 -23.37
N VAL A 115 17.99 -39.98 -23.60
CA VAL A 115 18.21 -41.30 -23.01
C VAL A 115 18.74 -41.22 -21.57
N ILE A 116 18.26 -42.13 -20.71
CA ILE A 116 18.77 -42.40 -19.37
C ILE A 116 20.08 -43.17 -19.47
N THR A 117 21.09 -42.82 -18.69
CA THR A 117 22.10 -43.81 -18.25
C THR A 117 22.46 -43.54 -16.80
N GLU A 118 22.13 -44.53 -15.96
CA GLU A 118 22.46 -44.58 -14.54
C GLU A 118 23.96 -44.75 -14.33
N ILE A 119 24.52 -44.09 -13.33
CA ILE A 119 25.63 -44.67 -12.56
C ILE A 119 25.48 -44.30 -11.08
N SER A 120 25.74 -45.32 -10.28
CA SER A 120 25.54 -45.60 -8.87
C SER A 120 26.50 -44.94 -7.88
N ALA A 121 26.09 -45.09 -6.60
CA ALA A 121 26.89 -45.39 -5.40
C ALA A 121 27.35 -44.21 -4.52
N ASP A 122 26.75 -44.22 -3.31
CA ASP A 122 27.34 -44.19 -1.97
C ASP A 122 28.50 -43.22 -1.67
N GLU A 123 28.33 -42.35 -0.66
CA GLU A 123 29.17 -42.29 0.56
C GLU A 123 28.76 -41.14 1.51
N ASP A 124 29.11 -41.35 2.76
CA ASP A 124 28.63 -40.83 4.04
C ASP A 124 28.89 -39.36 4.41
N ALA A 125 28.06 -38.87 5.36
CA ALA A 125 28.38 -38.02 6.54
C ALA A 125 29.13 -36.67 6.34
N GLU A 126 29.03 -35.61 7.15
CA GLU A 126 28.64 -35.37 8.54
C GLU A 126 27.95 -34.00 8.68
N VAL A 127 27.34 -33.83 9.84
CA VAL A 127 26.72 -32.62 10.39
C VAL A 127 27.82 -31.71 10.98
N GLU A 128 27.70 -30.38 10.92
CA GLU A 128 27.94 -29.54 12.11
C GLU A 128 27.39 -28.11 11.97
N GLU A 129 26.97 -27.61 13.11
CA GLU A 129 26.23 -26.39 13.45
C GLU A 129 27.14 -25.58 14.38
N ALA A 130 27.30 -24.26 14.21
CA ALA A 130 27.78 -23.39 15.30
C ALA A 130 27.62 -21.89 15.02
N GLU A 131 27.45 -21.16 16.10
CA GLU A 131 26.79 -19.87 16.29
C GLU A 131 27.76 -18.76 16.78
N ALA A 132 27.35 -17.49 16.61
CA ALA A 132 27.57 -16.32 17.48
C ALA A 132 28.91 -15.51 17.52
N ALA A 133 28.70 -14.19 17.74
CA ALA A 133 29.53 -12.96 17.64
C ALA A 133 30.43 -12.62 18.89
N PRO A 134 30.79 -11.34 19.19
CA PRO A 134 31.69 -10.27 18.63
C PRO A 134 32.88 -10.00 19.64
N PRO A 135 33.48 -8.78 19.89
CA PRO A 135 33.56 -7.44 19.25
C PRO A 135 35.01 -6.85 19.14
N ALA A 136 35.19 -5.63 18.59
CA ALA A 136 35.96 -4.50 19.19
C ALA A 136 36.38 -3.38 18.22
N ASP A 137 36.44 -2.17 18.79
CA ASP A 137 36.78 -0.82 18.32
C ASP A 137 38.10 -0.62 17.55
N THR A 138 38.17 0.46 16.74
CA THR A 138 38.98 1.67 17.05
C THR A 138 38.84 2.76 16.00
N ALA A 139 38.66 3.99 16.51
CA ALA A 139 38.73 5.24 15.78
C ALA A 139 40.18 5.58 15.37
N THR A 140 40.37 6.30 14.26
CA THR A 140 41.32 7.41 14.18
C THR A 140 40.99 8.34 13.01
N ASP A 141 41.10 9.61 13.34
CA ASP A 141 41.10 10.84 12.54
C ASP A 141 42.29 10.85 11.56
N ASP A 142 42.09 11.26 10.30
CA ASP A 142 43.01 12.16 9.59
C ASP A 142 42.39 12.61 8.24
N ALA A 143 42.24 13.92 8.07
CA ALA A 143 41.92 14.56 6.81
C ALA A 143 43.17 14.65 5.91
N PRO A 144 43.00 14.79 4.60
CA PRO A 144 43.57 16.01 4.02
C PRO A 144 42.65 16.72 3.02
N GLU A 145 42.65 18.04 3.11
CA GLU A 145 42.23 18.96 2.06
C GLU A 145 43.12 18.80 0.82
N ILE A 146 42.50 18.73 -0.37
CA ILE A 146 43.13 19.26 -1.58
C ILE A 146 42.07 19.86 -2.51
N THR A 147 42.20 21.15 -2.72
CA THR A 147 41.50 22.02 -3.68
C THR A 147 41.87 21.68 -5.12
N LEU A 148 40.92 21.78 -6.07
CA LEU A 148 41.17 22.30 -7.42
C LEU A 148 39.86 22.53 -8.20
N SER A 149 39.62 23.80 -8.53
CA SER A 149 38.55 24.33 -9.35
C SER A 149 38.86 24.19 -10.84
N VAL A 150 37.89 23.81 -11.68
CA VAL A 150 37.83 24.24 -13.10
C VAL A 150 36.36 24.36 -13.54
N GLU A 151 35.97 25.58 -13.89
CA GLU A 151 34.72 25.94 -14.56
C GLU A 151 34.64 25.38 -15.99
N LYS A 152 33.47 24.90 -16.41
CA LYS A 152 33.05 24.98 -17.82
C LYS A 152 31.58 25.41 -17.95
N LYS A 153 31.46 26.61 -18.48
CA LYS A 153 30.29 27.31 -19.01
C LYS A 153 29.79 26.67 -20.31
N SER A 154 28.54 27.02 -20.66
CA SER A 154 27.78 26.78 -21.90
C SER A 154 26.91 25.52 -21.83
N THR A 155 25.61 25.56 -22.14
CA THR A 155 24.89 26.48 -23.03
C THR A 155 23.44 26.56 -22.57
N GLU A 156 22.91 27.77 -22.46
CA GLU A 156 21.48 28.04 -22.37
C GLU A 156 20.82 27.50 -23.64
N SER A 157 19.97 26.49 -23.48
CA SER A 157 18.91 26.19 -24.42
C SER A 157 17.63 26.36 -23.63
N GLU A 158 17.02 27.54 -23.74
CA GLU A 158 15.68 27.83 -23.25
C GLU A 158 14.66 26.95 -23.98
N ALA A 159 14.55 25.69 -23.53
CA ALA A 159 13.34 24.92 -23.69
C ALA A 159 12.39 25.41 -22.60
N GLN A 160 11.42 26.24 -22.96
CA GLN A 160 10.36 26.69 -22.06
C GLN A 160 9.80 25.46 -21.31
N PRO A 161 9.91 25.38 -19.98
CA PRO A 161 9.39 24.23 -19.26
C PRO A 161 7.88 24.26 -19.46
N ALA A 162 7.36 23.28 -20.20
CA ALA A 162 5.93 23.05 -20.32
C ALA A 162 5.35 23.18 -18.91
N LEU A 163 4.51 24.21 -18.69
CA LEU A 163 3.96 24.55 -17.38
C LEU A 163 3.45 23.25 -16.77
N ARG A 164 4.17 22.72 -15.78
CA ARG A 164 3.81 21.46 -15.14
C ARG A 164 2.55 21.75 -14.35
N VAL A 165 1.41 21.54 -15.00
CA VAL A 165 0.12 21.64 -14.37
C VAL A 165 0.05 20.54 -13.30
N SER A 166 0.33 20.94 -12.07
CA SER A 166 0.32 20.11 -10.87
C SER A 166 -1.09 19.57 -10.59
N CYS A 167 -2.10 20.42 -10.80
CA CYS A 167 -3.47 20.18 -10.43
C CYS A 167 -4.40 20.12 -11.66
N ASN A 168 -4.86 18.91 -12.00
CA ASN A 168 -5.85 18.67 -13.06
C ASN A 168 -7.26 19.25 -12.79
N LEU A 169 -7.46 19.92 -11.65
CA LEU A 169 -8.77 20.46 -11.26
C LEU A 169 -8.89 21.96 -11.55
N CYS A 170 -7.82 22.73 -11.33
CA CYS A 170 -7.79 24.18 -11.54
C CYS A 170 -6.85 24.61 -12.66
N LEU A 171 -5.98 23.71 -13.14
CA LEU A 171 -4.99 23.95 -14.19
C LEU A 171 -4.00 25.10 -13.91
N ASP A 172 -3.98 25.58 -12.67
CA ASP A 172 -3.12 26.67 -12.21
C ASP A 172 -1.71 26.13 -11.89
N PRO A 173 -0.65 26.63 -12.54
CA PRO A 173 0.74 26.25 -12.26
C PRO A 173 1.22 26.56 -10.85
N ALA A 174 0.62 27.53 -10.16
CA ALA A 174 0.94 27.89 -8.78
C ALA A 174 0.24 26.99 -7.74
N CYS A 175 -0.73 26.17 -8.16
CA CYS A 175 -1.39 25.24 -7.27
C CYS A 175 -0.39 24.16 -6.83
N ARG A 176 -0.28 23.88 -5.54
CA ARG A 176 0.64 22.84 -5.02
C ARG A 176 0.01 21.45 -4.98
N ARG A 177 -1.27 21.32 -5.37
CA ARG A 177 -1.98 20.03 -5.35
C ARG A 177 -1.53 19.15 -6.52
N HIS A 178 -1.16 17.90 -6.23
CA HIS A 178 -0.83 16.88 -7.23
C HIS A 178 -2.01 15.94 -7.54
N LYS A 179 -1.93 15.23 -8.68
CA LYS A 179 -2.91 14.20 -9.06
C LYS A 179 -2.97 13.12 -7.97
N GLY A 180 -4.18 12.88 -7.44
CA GLY A 180 -4.42 11.92 -6.35
C GLY A 180 -4.59 12.58 -4.98
N GLU A 181 -4.10 13.80 -4.79
CA GLU A 181 -4.20 14.49 -3.51
C GLU A 181 -5.61 15.06 -3.22
N PRO A 182 -5.95 15.22 -1.93
CA PRO A 182 -7.18 15.85 -1.49
C PRO A 182 -7.55 17.15 -2.19
N ARG A 183 -8.83 17.27 -2.54
CA ARG A 183 -9.34 18.45 -3.25
C ARG A 183 -9.12 19.71 -2.42
N PHE A 184 -9.22 19.63 -1.09
CA PHE A 184 -9.00 20.77 -0.20
C PHE A 184 -7.58 21.35 -0.25
N ARG A 185 -6.60 20.62 -0.78
CA ARG A 185 -5.25 21.15 -1.06
C ARG A 185 -5.20 22.05 -2.30
N CYS A 186 -6.27 22.09 -3.10
CA CYS A 186 -6.38 22.98 -4.25
C CYS A 186 -6.65 24.41 -3.78
N ILE A 187 -5.84 25.37 -4.22
CA ILE A 187 -6.02 26.81 -3.94
C ILE A 187 -7.35 27.37 -4.50
N HIS A 188 -8.01 26.64 -5.41
CA HIS A 188 -9.26 27.02 -6.08
C HIS A 188 -10.46 26.15 -5.67
N LEU A 189 -10.47 25.55 -4.47
CA LEU A 189 -11.50 24.60 -3.99
C LEU A 189 -12.96 25.01 -4.23
N GLY A 190 -13.27 26.30 -4.32
CA GLY A 190 -14.63 26.84 -4.57
C GLY A 190 -14.87 27.52 -5.93
N LYS A 191 -13.87 27.59 -6.82
CA LYS A 191 -13.99 28.27 -8.12
C LYS A 191 -13.77 27.24 -9.23
N ARG A 192 -14.83 26.58 -9.69
CA ARG A 192 -14.74 25.76 -10.91
C ARG A 192 -14.79 26.65 -12.14
N GLY A 193 -13.93 26.33 -13.09
CA GLY A 193 -13.56 27.15 -14.25
C GLY A 193 -14.72 27.79 -14.99
N LYS A 194 -14.61 29.11 -15.18
CA LYS A 194 -15.02 29.70 -16.44
C LYS A 194 -13.95 29.26 -17.45
N VAL A 195 -14.28 28.26 -18.25
CA VAL A 195 -13.59 28.09 -19.55
C VAL A 195 -14.11 29.21 -20.44
#